data_AF-A0A7K2QLG7-F1
#
_entry.id   AF-A0A7K2QLG7-F1
#
_cell.length_a   1.000
_cell.length_b   1.000
_cell.length_c   1.000
_cell.angle_alpha   90.00
_cell.angle_beta   90.00
_cell.angle_gamma   90.00
#
_symmetry.space_group_name_H-M   'P 1'
#
loop_
_entity.id
_entity.type
_entity.pdbx_description
1 polymer ?
#
loop_
_entity_poly.entity_id
_entity_poly.type
_entity_poly.pdbx_seq_one_letter_code
_entity_poly.pdbx_strand_id
1 'polypeptide(L)'
;MLIESVSWAWAAGGALAYVEGWAWDSWMQQEAHAWCAGTDGTALDLTWRTPGRAYVGLPVEAEAAARIMGDTGGPLLHGRGGLISSTAERWMRDGIPDGLLVDIGRPIPRI
;
A
#
# COMPACT_ATOMS: atom_id res chain seq x y z
N MET A 1 0.94 -6.06 -11.45
CA MET A 1 0.42 -4.96 -10.62
C MET A 1 -1.08 -5.04 -10.35
N LEU A 2 -2.02 -4.70 -11.24
CA LEU A 2 -3.44 -4.53 -10.86
C LEU A 2 -4.11 -5.74 -10.17
N ILE A 3 -3.92 -6.95 -10.72
CA ILE A 3 -4.46 -8.20 -10.13
C ILE A 3 -3.73 -8.55 -8.83
N GLU A 4 -2.43 -8.28 -8.75
CA GLU A 4 -1.62 -8.56 -7.56
C GLU A 4 -1.98 -7.61 -6.41
N SER A 5 -2.06 -6.30 -6.68
CA SER A 5 -2.46 -5.25 -5.74
C SER A 5 -3.81 -5.53 -5.10
N VAL A 6 -4.82 -5.89 -5.90
CA VAL A 6 -6.15 -6.28 -5.37
C VAL A 6 -6.06 -7.57 -4.56
N SER A 7 -5.33 -8.58 -5.04
CA SER A 7 -5.18 -9.85 -4.30
C SER A 7 -4.53 -9.64 -2.93
N TRP A 8 -3.60 -8.70 -2.80
CA TRP A 8 -2.94 -8.37 -1.53
C TRP A 8 -3.83 -7.60 -0.57
N ALA A 9 -4.59 -6.64 -1.07
CA ALA A 9 -5.60 -5.97 -0.25
C ALA A 9 -6.60 -6.98 0.36
N TRP A 10 -6.96 -8.02 -0.39
CA TRP A 10 -7.85 -9.07 0.12
C TRP A 10 -7.13 -10.05 1.07
N ALA A 11 -5.86 -10.36 0.79
CA ALA A 11 -5.06 -11.29 1.59
C ALA A 11 -4.56 -10.71 2.91
N ALA A 12 -4.56 -9.38 3.06
CA ALA A 12 -4.11 -8.71 4.28
C ALA A 12 -4.84 -9.24 5.53
N GLY A 13 -6.12 -9.59 5.43
CA GLY A 13 -6.93 -9.97 6.59
C GLY A 13 -7.03 -8.80 7.59
N GLY A 14 -8.07 -8.75 8.42
CA GLY A 14 -8.35 -7.57 9.27
C GLY A 14 -7.26 -7.14 10.28
N ALA A 15 -6.09 -7.80 10.32
CA ALA A 15 -4.95 -7.46 11.17
C ALA A 15 -3.76 -6.83 10.41
N LEU A 16 -3.78 -6.78 9.07
CA LEU A 16 -2.73 -6.15 8.27
C LEU A 16 -3.33 -5.01 7.44
N ALA A 17 -2.56 -3.95 7.25
CA ALA A 17 -2.90 -2.86 6.35
C ALA A 17 -2.26 -3.09 4.98
N TYR A 18 -2.97 -2.71 3.93
CA TYR A 18 -2.43 -2.70 2.57
C TYR A 18 -1.56 -1.45 2.39
N VAL A 19 -0.40 -1.59 1.75
CA VAL A 19 0.52 -0.47 1.55
C VAL A 19 0.93 -0.41 0.08
N GLU A 20 0.82 0.77 -0.52
CA GLU A 20 1.45 1.09 -1.81
C GLU A 20 2.53 2.15 -1.61
N GLY A 21 3.64 2.03 -2.34
CA GLY A 21 4.79 2.91 -2.16
C GLY A 21 5.97 2.54 -3.03
N TRP A 22 7.16 2.86 -2.54
CA TRP A 22 8.42 2.46 -3.12
C TRP A 22 9.16 1.50 -2.20
N ALA A 23 9.80 0.51 -2.79
CA ALA A 23 10.68 -0.40 -2.09
C ALA A 23 12.04 -0.49 -2.80
N TRP A 24 13.09 -0.75 -2.03
CA TRP A 24 14.36 -1.21 -2.57
C TRP A 24 14.43 -2.72 -2.46
N ASP A 25 14.70 -3.38 -3.59
CA ASP A 25 14.95 -4.81 -3.61
C ASP A 25 16.29 -5.17 -2.96
N SER A 26 16.61 -6.45 -2.95
CA SER A 26 17.88 -6.96 -2.39
C SER A 26 19.13 -6.44 -3.13
N TRP A 27 18.97 -5.98 -4.37
CA TRP A 27 20.01 -5.43 -5.26
C TRP A 27 20.04 -3.89 -5.29
N MET A 28 19.29 -3.23 -4.40
CA MET A 28 19.15 -1.77 -4.31
C MET A 28 18.54 -1.11 -5.56
N GLN A 29 17.71 -1.84 -6.31
CA GLN A 29 16.85 -1.24 -7.34
C GLN A 29 15.58 -0.69 -6.70
N GLN A 30 15.23 0.55 -7.05
CA GLN A 30 14.00 1.20 -6.59
C GLN A 30 12.84 0.81 -7.49
N GLU A 31 11.78 0.29 -6.88
CA GLU A 31 10.57 -0.11 -7.60
C GLU A 31 9.31 0.45 -6.94
N ALA A 32 8.32 0.80 -7.77
CA ALA A 32 6.96 1.00 -7.29
C ALA A 32 6.41 -0.36 -6.86
N HIS A 33 5.92 -0.45 -5.62
CA HIS A 33 5.64 -1.74 -5.00
C HIS A 33 4.46 -1.70 -4.05
N ALA A 34 3.87 -2.87 -3.80
CA ALA A 34 2.77 -3.06 -2.87
C ALA A 34 3.08 -4.22 -1.91
N TRP A 35 2.72 -4.05 -0.64
CA TRP A 35 2.93 -5.04 0.42
C TRP A 35 1.86 -4.93 1.50
N CYS A 36 1.86 -5.85 2.47
CA CYS A 36 1.04 -5.74 3.67
C CYS A 36 1.91 -5.30 4.85
N ALA A 37 1.38 -4.53 5.78
CA ALA A 37 2.11 -4.14 6.99
C ALA A 37 1.32 -4.52 8.25
N GLY A 38 2.03 -5.06 9.24
CA GLY A 38 1.51 -5.32 10.58
C GLY A 38 1.28 -4.04 11.38
N THR A 39 0.56 -4.15 12.50
CA THR A 39 0.25 -3.02 13.39
C THR A 39 1.48 -2.31 13.96
N ASP A 40 2.63 -2.99 13.99
CA ASP A 40 3.94 -2.49 14.42
C ASP A 40 4.76 -1.87 13.28
N GLY A 41 4.23 -1.85 12.05
CA GLY A 41 4.93 -1.38 10.85
C GLY A 41 5.79 -2.43 10.16
N THR A 42 5.83 -3.67 10.65
CA THR A 42 6.61 -4.74 10.02
C THR A 42 6.01 -5.07 8.64
N ALA A 43 6.83 -4.97 7.60
CA ALA A 43 6.43 -5.27 6.23
C ALA A 43 6.38 -6.79 5.97
N LEU A 44 5.26 -7.26 5.44
CA LEU A 44 5.06 -8.58 4.87
C LEU A 44 4.94 -8.44 3.36
N ASP A 45 6.01 -8.80 2.67
CA ASP A 45 6.08 -8.85 1.22
C ASP A 45 6.23 -10.30 0.76
N LEU A 46 5.18 -10.81 0.14
CA LEU A 46 5.11 -12.19 -0.35
C LEU A 46 5.43 -12.30 -1.85
N THR A 47 5.67 -11.16 -2.52
CA THR A 47 6.02 -11.12 -3.94
C THR A 47 7.51 -11.34 -4.15
N TRP A 48 8.34 -10.92 -3.20
CA TRP A 48 9.79 -11.12 -3.24
C TRP A 48 10.20 -12.34 -2.41
N ARG A 49 11.05 -13.19 -3.00
CA ARG A 49 11.61 -14.36 -2.31
C ARG A 49 12.47 -13.99 -1.11
N THR A 50 13.11 -12.83 -1.17
CA THR A 50 13.90 -12.24 -0.09
C THR A 50 13.29 -10.88 0.23
N PRO A 51 13.11 -10.52 1.51
CA PRO A 51 12.64 -9.19 1.87
C PRO A 51 13.50 -8.08 1.25
N GLY A 52 12.84 -6.99 0.89
CA GLY A 52 13.45 -5.76 0.45
C GLY A 52 14.33 -5.14 1.53
N ARG A 53 15.24 -4.27 1.10
CA ARG A 53 16.14 -3.53 2.00
C ARG A 53 15.47 -2.34 2.66
N ALA A 54 14.50 -1.73 1.99
CA ALA A 54 13.78 -0.56 2.49
C ALA A 54 12.38 -0.49 1.89
N TYR A 55 11.44 0.07 2.66
CA TYR A 55 10.04 0.21 2.29
C TYR A 55 9.55 1.60 2.72
N VAL A 56 8.97 2.36 1.80
CA VAL A 56 8.39 3.69 2.06
C VAL A 56 7.06 3.77 1.34
N GLY A 57 5.95 3.84 2.06
CA GLY A 57 4.63 3.80 1.44
C GLY A 57 3.51 4.36 2.30
N LEU A 58 2.34 4.44 1.68
CA LEU A 58 1.11 4.93 2.27
C LEU A 58 0.27 3.74 2.74
N PRO A 59 0.10 3.55 4.05
CA PRO A 59 -0.76 2.49 4.56
C PRO A 59 -2.23 2.87 4.45
N VAL A 60 -3.01 1.94 3.91
CA VAL A 60 -4.44 2.11 3.70
C VAL A 60 -5.23 0.89 4.20
N GLU A 61 -6.49 1.14 4.52
CA GLU A 61 -7.43 0.10 4.91
C GLU A 61 -7.67 -0.82 3.70
N ALA A 62 -7.53 -2.12 3.92
CA ALA A 62 -7.39 -3.09 2.85
C ALA A 62 -8.72 -3.32 2.11
N GLU A 63 -9.86 -3.33 2.81
CA GLU A 63 -11.18 -3.45 2.17
C GLU A 63 -11.53 -2.22 1.33
N ALA A 64 -11.23 -1.02 1.84
CA ALA A 64 -11.39 0.24 1.14
C ALA A 64 -10.49 0.32 -0.08
N ALA A 65 -9.22 -0.08 0.04
CA ALA A 65 -8.27 -0.18 -1.06
C ALA A 65 -8.79 -1.10 -2.17
N ALA A 66 -9.23 -2.31 -1.80
CA ALA A 66 -9.83 -3.28 -2.71
C ALA A 66 -11.04 -2.71 -3.45
N ARG A 67 -11.96 -2.06 -2.74
CA ARG A 67 -13.15 -1.43 -3.32
C ARG A 67 -12.77 -0.34 -4.32
N ILE A 68 -11.89 0.58 -3.94
CA ILE A 68 -11.44 1.69 -4.80
C ILE A 68 -10.74 1.16 -6.05
N MET A 69 -9.86 0.17 -5.92
CA MET A 69 -9.17 -0.44 -7.06
C MET A 69 -10.18 -1.14 -8.00
N GLY A 70 -11.21 -1.77 -7.44
CA GLY A 70 -12.31 -2.37 -8.21
C GLY A 70 -13.13 -1.34 -8.98
N ASP A 71 -13.48 -0.22 -8.35
CA ASP A 71 -14.29 0.85 -8.95
C ASP A 71 -13.51 1.64 -10.02
N THR A 72 -12.22 1.89 -9.78
CA THR A 72 -11.37 2.70 -10.65
C THR A 72 -10.64 1.89 -11.73
N GLY A 73 -10.60 0.57 -11.59
CA GLY A 73 -9.89 -0.32 -12.50
C GLY A 73 -8.40 -0.01 -12.56
N GLY A 74 -7.79 0.34 -11.42
CA GLY A 74 -6.44 0.89 -11.31
C GLY A 74 -5.81 0.73 -9.92
N PRO A 75 -4.47 0.69 -9.79
CA PRO A 75 -3.77 0.80 -8.50
C PRO A 75 -3.96 2.19 -7.87
N LEU A 76 -3.68 2.32 -6.58
CA LEU A 76 -3.96 3.54 -5.82
C LEU A 76 -2.95 4.64 -6.10
N LEU A 77 -1.65 4.34 -6.10
CA LEU A 77 -0.57 5.34 -6.20
C LEU A 77 0.15 5.34 -7.55
N HIS A 78 0.53 4.16 -8.05
CA HIS A 78 1.41 4.06 -9.23
C HIS A 78 0.65 3.53 -10.45
N GLY A 79 0.38 4.40 -11.41
CA GLY A 79 -0.17 4.06 -12.71
C GLY A 79 0.83 3.36 -13.65
N ARG A 80 0.46 3.26 -14.93
CA ARG A 80 1.24 2.56 -15.94
C ARG A 80 2.61 3.24 -16.14
N GLY A 81 3.68 2.43 -16.15
CA GLY A 81 5.04 2.91 -16.40
C GLY A 81 5.68 3.66 -15.22
N GLY A 82 5.16 3.50 -14.00
CA GLY A 82 5.69 4.16 -12.79
C GLY A 82 5.25 5.62 -12.64
N LEU A 83 4.34 6.09 -13.49
CA LEU A 83 3.69 7.40 -13.34
C LEU A 83 2.69 7.38 -12.19
N ILE A 84 2.29 8.56 -11.72
CA ILE A 84 1.19 8.69 -10.76
C ILE A 84 -0.12 8.13 -11.35
N SER A 85 -0.92 7.45 -10.54
CA SER A 85 -2.24 6.97 -10.95
C SER A 85 -3.25 8.13 -11.00
N SER A 86 -4.34 7.96 -11.75
CA SER A 86 -5.45 8.93 -11.75
C SER A 86 -6.12 9.07 -10.37
N THR A 87 -6.11 8.00 -9.57
CA THR A 87 -6.58 8.01 -8.18
C THR A 87 -5.70 8.90 -7.31
N ALA A 88 -4.38 8.75 -7.40
CA ALA A 88 -3.43 9.57 -6.65
C ALA A 88 -3.44 11.03 -7.12
N GLU A 89 -3.57 11.31 -8.42
CA GLU A 89 -3.76 12.68 -8.92
C GLU A 89 -4.99 13.35 -8.30
N ARG A 90 -6.08 12.60 -8.15
CA ARG A 90 -7.30 13.09 -7.50
C ARG A 90 -7.09 13.35 -6.02
N TRP A 91 -6.46 12.43 -5.30
CA TRP A 91 -6.18 12.62 -3.87
C TRP A 91 -5.23 13.78 -3.59
N MET A 92 -4.24 14.00 -4.46
CA MET A 92 -3.35 15.16 -4.32
C MET A 92 -4.08 16.48 -4.52
N ARG A 93 -5.14 16.50 -5.36
CA ARG A 93 -5.94 17.70 -5.64
C ARG A 93 -7.00 17.95 -4.57
N ASP A 94 -7.71 16.89 -4.21
CA ASP A 94 -8.97 16.96 -3.46
C ASP A 94 -8.84 16.47 -2.01
N GLY A 95 -7.67 15.92 -1.66
CA GLY A 95 -7.42 15.26 -0.38
C GLY A 95 -7.62 13.74 -0.43
N ILE A 96 -7.00 13.04 0.52
CA ILE A 96 -7.19 11.59 0.70
C ILE A 96 -8.54 11.37 1.43
N PRO A 97 -9.37 10.40 1.00
CA PRO A 97 -10.64 10.09 1.65
C PRO A 97 -10.49 9.77 3.14
N ASP A 98 -11.43 10.28 3.96
CA ASP A 98 -11.47 10.00 5.39
C ASP A 98 -11.59 8.50 5.68
N GLY A 99 -10.86 8.04 6.69
CA GLY A 99 -10.85 6.62 7.10
C GLY A 99 -10.13 5.68 6.14
N LEU A 100 -9.55 6.19 5.05
CA LEU A 100 -8.75 5.36 4.14
C LEU A 100 -7.37 5.06 4.71
N LEU A 101 -6.73 6.04 5.36
CA LEU A 101 -5.40 5.87 5.93
C LEU A 101 -5.45 5.09 7.23
N VAL A 102 -4.52 4.15 7.40
CA VAL A 102 -4.34 3.43 8.66
C VAL A 102 -3.18 4.04 9.43
N ASP A 103 -3.41 4.37 10.70
CA ASP A 103 -2.34 4.70 11.64
C ASP A 103 -1.56 3.41 11.99
N ILE A 104 -0.58 3.05 11.17
CA ILE A 104 0.33 1.94 11.48
C ILE A 104 1.42 2.43 12.44
N GLY A 105 1.69 1.65 13.51
CA GLY A 105 2.87 1.86 14.35
C GLY A 105 2.75 2.94 15.43
N ARG A 106 1.54 3.40 15.81
CA ARG A 106 1.39 4.27 16.99
C ARG A 106 1.34 3.44 18.28
N PRO A 107 2.22 3.68 19.28
CA PRO A 107 2.02 3.10 20.61
C PRO A 107 0.76 3.70 21.26
N ILE A 108 -0.02 2.86 21.96
CA ILE A 108 -1.18 3.28 22.74
C ILE A 108 -0.71 4.31 23.80
N PRO A 109 -1.32 5.50 23.89
CA PRO A 109 -0.98 6.47 24.94
C PRO A 109 -1.14 5.82 26.31
N ARG A 110 -0.14 5.98 27.19
CA ARG A 110 -0.36 5.67 28.62
C ARG A 110 -1.28 6.74 29.19
N ILE A 111 -2.36 6.28 29.82
CA ILE A 111 -3.26 7.07 30.66
C ILE A 111 -2.45 7.62 31.85
#